data_AF-A0A6N9CA10-F1
#
_entry.id   AF-A0A6N9CA10-F1
#
_cell.length_a   1.000
_cell.length_b   1.000
_cell.length_c   1.000
_cell.angle_alpha   90.00
_cell.angle_beta   90.00
_cell.angle_gamma   90.00
#
_symmetry.space_group_name_H-M   'P 1'
#
loop_
_entity.id
_entity.type
_entity.pdbx_description
1 polymer ?
#
loop_
_entity_poly.entity_id
_entity_poly.type
_entity_poly.pdbx_seq_one_letter_code
_entity_poly.pdbx_strand_id
1 'polypeptide(L)'
;MNQESELKQEFFHELSQFVASLDYHVSTEDGQWSIKGFIDVCRNIYTISSDTKIISKILEIHLFPRLLDFAQKTGYRLVMAEHQNYYPDISFVRADNESIKFAVDFKTTYRLG
;
A
#
# COMPACT_ATOMS: atom_id res chain seq x y z
N MET A 1 15.28 -6.24 -26.45
CA MET A 1 14.06 -6.56 -25.68
C MET A 1 12.91 -5.75 -26.26
N ASN A 2 11.64 -6.12 -26.03
CA ASN A 2 10.54 -5.24 -26.44
C ASN A 2 10.35 -4.12 -25.40
N GLN A 3 9.84 -2.97 -25.83
CA GLN A 3 9.65 -1.78 -24.99
C GLN A 3 8.72 -2.04 -23.77
N GLU A 4 7.76 -2.96 -23.92
CA GLU A 4 6.84 -3.36 -22.83
C GLU A 4 7.57 -4.10 -21.71
N SER A 5 8.53 -4.96 -22.04
CA SER A 5 9.33 -5.73 -21.10
C SER A 5 10.26 -4.82 -20.30
N GLU A 6 10.81 -3.79 -20.92
CA GLU A 6 11.67 -2.80 -20.25
C GLU A 6 10.85 -2.00 -19.24
N LEU A 7 9.67 -1.52 -19.62
CA LEU A 7 8.74 -0.82 -18.72
C LEU A 7 8.31 -1.66 -17.52
N LYS A 8 8.01 -2.95 -17.76
CA LYS A 8 7.66 -3.88 -16.68
C LYS A 8 8.82 -4.08 -15.70
N GLN A 9 10.04 -4.20 -16.22
CA GLN A 9 11.23 -4.37 -15.39
C GLN A 9 11.55 -3.11 -14.59
N GLU A 10 11.44 -1.94 -15.20
CA GLU A 10 11.62 -0.65 -14.54
C GLU A 10 10.61 -0.47 -13.40
N PHE A 11 9.31 -0.63 -13.68
CA PHE A 11 8.27 -0.51 -12.65
C PHE A 11 8.46 -1.53 -11.52
N PHE A 12 8.80 -2.78 -11.85
CA PHE A 12 9.06 -3.81 -10.86
C PHE A 12 10.27 -3.48 -9.97
N HIS A 13 11.32 -2.91 -10.55
CA HIS A 13 12.51 -2.48 -9.80
C HIS A 13 12.15 -1.38 -8.79
N GLU A 14 11.49 -0.32 -9.26
CA GLU A 14 11.04 0.81 -8.43
C GLU A 14 10.08 0.33 -7.32
N LEU A 15 9.11 -0.50 -7.67
CA LEU A 15 8.16 -1.07 -6.71
C LEU A 15 8.88 -1.94 -5.65
N SER A 16 9.89 -2.71 -6.05
CA SER A 16 10.64 -3.56 -5.12
C SER A 16 11.42 -2.73 -4.10
N GLN A 17 12.06 -1.64 -4.54
CA GLN A 17 12.75 -0.71 -3.65
C GLN A 17 11.76 -0.02 -2.70
N PHE A 18 10.60 0.40 -3.21
CA PHE A 18 9.53 0.96 -2.41
C PHE A 18 9.04 -0.01 -1.33
N VAL A 19 8.74 -1.26 -1.70
CA VAL A 19 8.27 -2.30 -0.76
C VAL A 19 9.29 -2.56 0.34
N ALA A 20 10.59 -2.59 0.01
CA ALA A 20 11.66 -2.75 0.99
C ALA A 20 11.72 -1.62 2.04
N SER A 21 11.18 -0.43 1.71
CA SER A 21 11.12 0.70 2.66
C SER A 21 9.91 0.66 3.59
N LEU A 22 8.88 -0.17 3.30
CA LEU A 22 7.62 -0.14 4.03
C LEU A 22 7.72 -0.66 5.46
N ASP A 23 8.66 -1.54 5.76
CA ASP A 23 8.85 -2.11 7.10
C ASP A 23 9.15 -1.02 8.14
N TYR A 24 10.06 -0.11 7.80
CA TYR A 24 10.40 1.07 8.62
C TYR A 24 9.25 2.08 8.75
N HIS A 25 8.25 1.99 7.88
CA HIS A 25 7.08 2.85 7.95
C HIS A 25 6.02 2.26 8.87
N VAL A 26 5.81 0.93 8.85
CA VAL A 26 4.79 0.28 9.67
C VAL A 26 5.28 -0.10 11.07
N SER A 27 6.58 -0.17 11.29
CA SER A 27 7.19 -0.53 12.56
C SER A 27 8.22 0.49 13.07
N THR A 28 8.48 0.46 14.37
CA THR A 28 9.56 1.21 15.04
C THR A 28 10.89 0.46 14.94
N GLU A 29 12.00 1.10 15.32
CA GLU A 29 13.34 0.49 15.29
C GLU A 29 13.44 -0.80 16.13
N ASP A 30 12.64 -0.94 17.18
CA ASP A 30 12.54 -2.13 18.03
C ASP A 30 11.49 -3.14 17.53
N GLY A 31 10.99 -2.98 16.30
CA GLY A 31 10.06 -3.91 15.64
C GLY A 31 8.62 -3.84 16.14
N GLN A 32 8.29 -2.84 16.96
CA GLN A 32 6.94 -2.64 17.44
C GLN A 32 6.07 -1.99 16.36
N TRP A 33 4.79 -2.37 16.29
CA TRP A 33 3.86 -1.69 15.39
C TRP A 33 3.76 -0.21 15.75
N SER A 34 3.90 0.65 14.75
CA SER A 34 3.78 2.11 14.89
C SER A 34 2.35 2.54 15.28
N ILE A 35 1.33 1.84 14.75
CA ILE A 35 -0.07 2.06 15.10
C ILE A 35 -0.44 1.15 16.27
N LYS A 36 -0.93 1.76 17.36
CA LYS A 36 -1.34 1.04 18.59
C LYS A 36 -2.85 0.99 18.81
N GLY A 37 -3.61 1.84 18.13
CA GLY A 37 -5.01 2.05 18.43
C GLY A 37 -5.65 3.16 17.60
N PHE A 38 -6.94 3.35 17.82
CA PHE A 38 -7.69 4.51 17.35
C PHE A 38 -7.93 5.47 18.51
N ILE A 39 -8.04 6.75 18.21
CA ILE A 39 -8.38 7.79 19.18
C ILE A 39 -9.69 8.44 18.79
N ASP A 40 -10.59 8.65 19.75
CA ASP A 40 -11.82 9.41 19.52
C ASP A 40 -11.63 10.91 19.75
N VAL A 41 -12.67 11.69 19.46
CA VAL A 41 -12.68 13.15 19.67
C VAL A 41 -12.54 13.56 21.15
N CYS A 42 -12.86 12.65 22.07
CA CYS A 42 -12.72 12.80 23.52
C CYS A 42 -11.33 12.38 24.02
N ARG A 43 -10.43 11.97 23.12
CA ARG A 43 -9.07 11.47 23.40
C ARG A 43 -9.03 10.13 24.14
N ASN A 44 -10.08 9.33 24.07
CA ASN A 44 -10.04 7.93 24.50
C ASN A 44 -9.28 7.10 23.47
N ILE A 45 -8.38 6.25 23.94
CA ILE A 45 -7.57 5.35 23.09
C ILE A 45 -8.19 3.95 23.13
N TYR A 46 -8.46 3.40 21.94
CA TYR A 46 -9.00 2.07 21.74
C TYR A 46 -7.96 1.20 21.05
N THR A 47 -7.49 0.16 21.74
CA THR A 47 -6.51 -0.78 21.21
C THR A 47 -7.10 -1.65 20.11
N ILE A 48 -6.25 -2.10 19.19
CA ILE A 48 -6.65 -2.95 18.06
C ILE A 48 -6.76 -4.40 18.53
N SER A 49 -7.83 -5.09 18.14
CA SER A 49 -7.96 -6.54 18.34
C SER A 49 -7.15 -7.32 17.31
N SER A 50 -6.92 -8.62 17.54
CA SER A 50 -6.23 -9.50 16.59
C SER A 50 -7.06 -9.89 15.36
N ASP A 51 -8.20 -9.23 15.12
CA ASP A 51 -9.05 -9.50 13.95
C ASP A 51 -8.34 -9.10 12.65
N THR A 52 -8.21 -10.06 11.73
CA THR A 52 -7.46 -9.86 10.48
C THR A 52 -8.06 -8.78 9.58
N LYS A 53 -9.39 -8.56 9.60
CA LYS A 53 -10.03 -7.50 8.79
C LYS A 53 -9.67 -6.13 9.32
N ILE A 54 -9.66 -5.96 10.65
CA ILE A 54 -9.24 -4.70 11.27
C ILE A 54 -7.77 -4.42 10.96
N ILE A 55 -6.91 -5.43 11.15
CA ILE A 55 -5.47 -5.29 10.86
C ILE A 55 -5.21 -4.95 9.39
N SER A 56 -5.88 -5.64 8.45
CA SER A 56 -5.73 -5.36 7.01
C SER A 56 -6.07 -3.91 6.69
N LYS A 57 -7.20 -3.41 7.22
CA LYS A 57 -7.65 -2.05 6.95
C LYS A 57 -6.68 -0.99 7.49
N ILE A 58 -6.11 -1.24 8.66
CA ILE A 58 -5.12 -0.35 9.27
C ILE A 58 -3.86 -0.29 8.42
N LEU A 59 -3.35 -1.44 7.96
CA LEU A 59 -2.19 -1.49 7.07
C LEU A 59 -2.45 -0.74 5.76
N GLU A 60 -3.59 -0.98 5.11
CA GLU A 60 -3.99 -0.26 3.89
C GLU A 60 -3.99 1.27 4.10
N ILE A 61 -4.66 1.75 5.15
CA ILE A 61 -4.74 3.19 5.47
C ILE A 61 -3.34 3.75 5.75
N HIS A 62 -2.52 3.00 6.48
CA HIS A 62 -1.20 3.46 6.87
C HIS A 62 -0.21 3.52 5.70
N LEU A 63 -0.33 2.58 4.75
CA LEU A 63 0.51 2.49 3.55
C LEU A 63 0.05 3.46 2.46
N PHE A 64 -1.23 3.86 2.43
CA PHE A 64 -1.82 4.68 1.37
C PHE A 64 -1.04 5.97 1.05
N PRO A 65 -0.62 6.80 2.03
CA PRO A 65 0.15 8.00 1.74
C PRO A 65 1.49 7.71 1.06
N ARG A 66 2.12 6.57 1.37
CA ARG A 66 3.39 6.15 0.77
C ARG A 66 3.21 5.67 -0.66
N LEU A 67 2.11 4.97 -0.95
CA LEU A 67 1.76 4.56 -2.31
C LEU A 67 1.48 5.77 -3.21
N LEU A 68 0.84 6.80 -2.66
CA LEU A 68 0.60 8.05 -3.39
C LEU A 68 1.91 8.78 -3.73
N ASP A 69 2.82 8.89 -2.76
CA ASP A 69 4.14 9.48 -2.95
C ASP A 69 4.98 8.69 -3.97
N PHE A 70 4.96 7.36 -3.88
CA PHE A 70 5.58 6.47 -4.87
C PHE A 70 5.03 6.71 -6.29
N ALA A 71 3.71 6.79 -6.45
CA ALA A 71 3.08 7.06 -7.74
C ALA A 71 3.59 8.38 -8.34
N GLN A 72 3.59 9.46 -7.55
CA GLN A 72 4.03 10.78 -7.99
C GLN A 72 5.50 10.78 -8.42
N LYS A 73 6.38 10.15 -7.64
CA LYS A 73 7.82 10.07 -7.93
C LYS A 73 8.15 9.27 -9.19
N THR A 74 7.35 8.25 -9.49
CA THR A 74 7.57 7.34 -10.63
C THR A 74 6.79 7.76 -11.89
N GLY A 75 6.08 8.89 -11.86
CA GLY A 75 5.31 9.37 -13.01
C GLY A 75 3.98 8.64 -13.24
N TYR A 76 3.40 8.06 -12.18
CA TYR A 76 2.11 7.39 -12.20
C TYR A 76 1.07 8.17 -11.37
N ARG A 77 -0.20 7.91 -11.65
CA ARG A 77 -1.34 8.30 -10.83
C ARG A 77 -1.91 7.07 -10.15
N LEU A 78 -2.24 7.20 -8.88
CA LEU A 78 -2.93 6.17 -8.12
C LEU A 78 -4.44 6.30 -8.31
N VAL A 79 -5.08 5.24 -8.81
CA VAL A 79 -6.53 5.16 -9.01
C VAL A 79 -7.09 4.07 -8.10
N MET A 80 -8.08 4.39 -7.27
CA MET A 80 -8.76 3.41 -6.43
C MET A 80 -9.96 2.79 -7.15
N ALA A 81 -10.35 1.58 -6.76
CA ALA A 81 -11.61 1.00 -7.23
C ALA A 81 -12.82 1.84 -6.81
N GLU A 82 -13.70 2.17 -7.76
CA GLU A 82 -14.92 2.96 -7.51
C GLU A 82 -16.03 2.14 -6.82
N HIS A 83 -15.94 0.82 -6.88
CA HIS A 83 -16.93 -0.10 -6.35
C HIS A 83 -16.35 -1.04 -5.29
N GLN A 84 -17.13 -1.33 -4.25
CA GLN A 84 -16.78 -2.36 -3.28
C GLN A 84 -16.68 -3.73 -3.97
N ASN A 85 -15.66 -4.53 -3.61
CA ASN A 85 -15.37 -5.87 -4.15
C ASN A 85 -14.90 -5.94 -5.61
N TYR A 86 -14.37 -4.86 -6.18
CA TYR A 86 -13.71 -4.89 -7.49
C TYR A 86 -12.19 -5.04 -7.35
N TYR A 87 -11.62 -5.96 -8.11
CA TYR A 87 -10.18 -6.01 -8.33
C TYR A 87 -9.76 -4.98 -9.40
N PRO A 88 -8.59 -4.34 -9.27
CA PRO A 88 -7.69 -4.32 -8.11
C PRO A 88 -8.09 -3.29 -7.04
N ASP A 89 -7.52 -3.40 -5.84
CA ASP A 89 -7.67 -2.37 -4.80
C ASP A 89 -7.21 -1.00 -5.31
N ILE A 90 -6.04 -1.00 -5.98
CA ILE A 90 -5.43 0.18 -6.58
C ILE A 90 -4.84 -0.13 -7.96
N SER A 91 -4.83 0.87 -8.82
CA SER A 91 -4.13 0.86 -10.10
C SER A 91 -3.15 2.03 -10.19
N PHE A 92 -1.90 1.73 -10.54
CA PHE A 92 -0.95 2.74 -10.99
C PHE A 92 -1.14 2.94 -12.49
N VAL A 93 -1.60 4.13 -12.89
CA VAL A 93 -1.83 4.50 -14.29
C VAL A 93 -0.76 5.50 -14.70
N ARG A 94 -0.01 5.24 -15.77
CA ARG A 94 1.08 6.14 -16.17
C ARG A 94 0.53 7.50 -16.57
N ALA A 95 1.13 8.57 -16.04
CA ALA A 95 0.55 9.90 -16.17
C ALA A 95 0.52 10.41 -17.61
N ASP A 96 1.54 10.06 -18.40
CA ASP A 96 1.72 10.46 -19.81
C ASP A 96 1.07 9.47 -20.81
N ASN A 97 0.67 8.29 -20.37
CA ASN A 97 0.09 7.25 -21.21
C ASN A 97 -0.81 6.31 -20.40
N GLU A 98 -2.11 6.58 -20.44
CA GLU A 98 -3.10 5.83 -19.67
C GLU A 98 -3.29 4.37 -20.11
N SER A 99 -2.75 3.97 -21.27
CA SER A 99 -2.77 2.55 -21.68
C SER A 99 -1.87 1.69 -20.79
N ILE A 100 -0.91 2.28 -20.07
CA ILE A 100 0.03 1.58 -19.21
C ILE A 100 -0.50 1.62 -17.77
N LYS A 101 -0.87 0.44 -17.28
CA LYS A 101 -1.49 0.25 -15.97
C LYS A 101 -0.86 -0.92 -15.24
N PHE A 102 -0.62 -0.75 -13.96
CA PHE A 102 -0.23 -1.82 -13.05
C PHE A 102 -1.26 -1.94 -11.94
N ALA A 103 -1.89 -3.11 -11.87
CA ALA A 103 -2.85 -3.46 -10.83
C ALA A 103 -2.09 -3.93 -9.57
N VAL A 104 -2.45 -3.39 -8.42
CA VAL A 104 -1.87 -3.76 -7.11
C VAL A 104 -2.98 -4.04 -6.12
N ASP A 105 -2.78 -5.08 -5.32
CA ASP A 105 -3.75 -5.61 -4.37
C ASP A 105 -3.02 -5.95 -3.05
N PHE A 106 -3.64 -5.59 -1.93
CA PHE A 106 -3.08 -5.80 -0.61
C PHE A 106 -3.55 -7.12 -0.03
N LYS A 107 -2.60 -8.01 0.29
CA LYS A 107 -2.89 -9.27 0.97
C LYS A 107 -2.31 -9.26 2.37
N THR A 108 -3.19 -9.44 3.35
CA THR A 108 -2.84 -9.55 4.77
C THR A 108 -3.19 -10.95 5.26
N THR A 109 -2.28 -11.58 6.01
CA THR A 109 -2.51 -12.86 6.70
C THR A 109 -1.83 -12.84 8.06
N TYR A 110 -2.20 -13.76 8.94
CA TYR A 110 -1.58 -13.93 10.25
C TYR A 110 -1.01 -15.33 10.40
N ARG A 111 -0.11 -15.49 11.37
CA ARG A 111 0.37 -16.80 11.83
C ARG A 111 -0.02 -16.93 13.29
N LEU A 112 -0.60 -18.07 13.65
CA LEU A 112 -0.67 -18.49 15.04
C LEU A 112 0.71 -19.03 15.40
N GLY A 113 1.33 -18.45 16.44
CA GLY A 113 2.57 -18.96 17.01
C GLY A 113 2.36 -20.26 17.78
#